data_AF-A0A660XQG6-F1
#
_entry.id   AF-A0A660XQG6-F1
#
_cell.length_a   1.000
_cell.length_b   1.000
_cell.length_c   1.000
_cell.angle_alpha   90.00
_cell.angle_beta   90.00
_cell.angle_gamma   90.00
#
_symmetry.space_group_name_H-M   'P 1'
#
loop_
_entity.id
_entity.type
_entity.pdbx_description
1 polymer ?
#
loop_
_entity_poly.entity_id
_entity_poly.type
_entity_poly.pdbx_seq_one_letter_code
_entity_poly.pdbx_strand_id
1 'polypeptide(L)'
;MQSKNRISPLKGEIIMSQNMTIRERMMAVYRNELPDQIPVSIYKRYHHLGTVERMVRNMGLGIIDFYPIVSLLSPPWHTYEGYVSEVKGADLNIKFTWENGRMVEIRTYETPVGVISQHLSKDPIYGSDWVNKY
;
A
#
# COMPACT_ATOMS: atom_id res chain seq x y z
N MET A 1 -19.62 -28.09 51.60
CA MET A 1 -18.59 -27.17 52.10
C MET A 1 -17.32 -27.97 52.35
N GLN A 2 -16.40 -27.97 51.38
CA GLN A 2 -15.00 -28.40 51.54
C GLN A 2 -14.22 -27.84 50.33
N SER A 3 -13.27 -26.95 50.62
CA SER A 3 -12.29 -26.47 49.66
C SER A 3 -11.21 -27.53 49.45
N LYS A 4 -10.66 -27.61 48.23
CA LYS A 4 -9.25 -27.91 47.95
C LYS A 4 -8.96 -27.80 46.44
N ASN A 5 -8.26 -26.72 46.10
CA ASN A 5 -7.16 -26.58 45.13
C ASN A 5 -7.16 -27.45 43.85
N ARG A 6 -7.28 -26.78 42.70
CA ARG A 6 -6.44 -27.04 41.50
C ARG A 6 -5.99 -25.68 40.96
N ILE A 7 -4.83 -25.20 41.43
CA ILE A 7 -3.54 -25.25 40.73
C ILE A 7 -3.64 -24.57 39.35
N SER A 8 -3.13 -23.34 39.32
CA SER A 8 -2.81 -22.56 38.14
C SER A 8 -1.89 -23.35 37.18
N PRO A 9 -2.10 -23.30 35.87
CA PRO A 9 -1.08 -23.77 34.96
C PRO A 9 0.00 -22.68 34.82
N LEU A 10 1.06 -22.79 35.62
CA LEU A 10 2.36 -22.21 35.30
C LEU A 10 3.31 -23.38 35.00
N LYS A 11 3.44 -23.71 33.70
CA LYS A 11 4.62 -24.33 33.09
C LYS A 11 4.39 -24.45 31.58
N GLY A 12 4.98 -23.52 30.82
CA GLY A 12 5.74 -23.82 29.61
C GLY A 12 5.10 -24.65 28.49
N GLU A 13 3.78 -24.75 28.40
CA GLU A 13 3.17 -25.13 27.12
C GLU A 13 3.26 -23.90 26.22
N ILE A 14 4.26 -23.90 25.34
CA ILE A 14 4.12 -23.17 24.08
C ILE A 14 2.87 -23.77 23.46
N ILE A 15 1.73 -23.11 23.64
CA ILE A 15 0.59 -23.30 22.76
C ILE A 15 1.16 -22.90 21.40
N MET A 16 1.65 -23.88 20.65
CA MET A 16 1.80 -23.71 19.22
C MET A 16 0.38 -23.55 18.73
N SER A 17 -0.14 -22.31 18.79
CA SER A 17 -1.21 -21.92 17.90
C SER A 17 -0.70 -22.35 16.55
N GLN A 18 -1.34 -23.35 15.92
CA GLN A 18 -0.99 -23.67 14.56
C GLN A 18 -1.19 -22.38 13.79
N ASN A 19 -0.06 -21.75 13.42
CA ASN A 19 -0.09 -20.50 12.70
C ASN A 19 -0.84 -20.79 11.40
N MET A 20 -1.92 -20.04 11.17
CA MET A 20 -2.67 -20.17 9.94
C MET A 20 -1.71 -19.96 8.77
N THR A 21 -1.83 -20.78 7.74
CA THR A 21 -1.18 -20.52 6.47
C THR A 21 -1.65 -19.17 5.90
N ILE A 22 -0.87 -18.59 4.98
CA ILE A 22 -1.25 -17.35 4.29
C ILE A 22 -2.67 -17.46 3.69
N ARG A 23 -3.00 -18.62 3.12
CA ARG A 23 -4.32 -18.92 2.59
C ARG A 23 -5.39 -18.97 3.67
N GLU A 24 -5.15 -19.66 4.78
CA GLU A 24 -6.12 -19.74 5.87
C GLU A 24 -6.42 -18.36 6.46
N ARG A 25 -5.42 -17.49 6.60
CA ARG A 25 -5.62 -16.10 7.03
C ARG A 25 -6.55 -15.33 6.11
N MET A 26 -6.28 -15.40 4.80
CA MET A 26 -7.10 -14.74 3.80
C MET A 26 -8.54 -15.29 3.83
N MET A 27 -8.70 -16.61 3.93
CA MET A 27 -10.00 -17.25 3.97
C MET A 27 -10.77 -16.96 5.27
N ALA A 28 -10.09 -16.83 6.41
CA ALA A 28 -10.69 -16.41 7.68
C ALA A 28 -11.37 -15.04 7.53
N VAL A 29 -10.67 -14.07 6.91
CA VAL A 29 -11.26 -12.75 6.62
C VAL A 29 -12.50 -12.85 5.75
N TYR A 30 -12.47 -13.63 4.65
CA TYR A 30 -13.65 -13.82 3.80
C TYR A 30 -14.81 -14.55 4.50
N ARG A 31 -14.53 -15.29 5.57
CA ARG A 31 -15.53 -15.97 6.41
C ARG A 31 -15.97 -15.14 7.61
N ASN A 32 -15.46 -13.92 7.76
CA ASN A 32 -15.69 -13.08 8.93
C ASN A 32 -15.20 -13.74 10.25
N GLU A 33 -14.11 -14.49 10.17
CA GLU A 33 -13.39 -15.11 11.29
C GLU A 33 -12.14 -14.28 11.61
N LEU A 34 -11.66 -14.34 12.86
CA LEU A 34 -10.44 -13.64 13.27
C LEU A 34 -9.19 -14.40 12.79
N PRO A 35 -8.34 -13.84 11.91
CA PRO A 35 -7.08 -14.47 11.55
C PRO A 35 -6.05 -14.31 12.68
N ASP A 36 -5.06 -15.22 12.74
CA ASP A 36 -3.94 -15.13 13.69
C ASP A 36 -3.00 -13.94 13.41
N GLN A 37 -2.98 -13.44 12.16
CA GLN A 37 -2.23 -12.27 11.68
C GLN A 37 -2.94 -11.60 10.50
N ILE A 38 -2.58 -10.34 10.21
CA ILE A 38 -3.09 -9.61 9.04
C ILE A 38 -2.72 -10.37 7.75
N PRO A 39 -3.68 -10.71 6.87
CA PRO A 39 -3.38 -11.35 5.59
C PRO A 39 -2.55 -10.46 4.66
N VAL A 40 -1.66 -11.06 3.87
CA VAL A 40 -0.77 -10.33 2.96
C VAL A 40 -1.44 -10.10 1.61
N SER A 41 -1.29 -8.90 1.08
CA SER A 41 -1.75 -8.54 -0.27
C SER A 41 -0.72 -7.68 -1.00
N ILE A 42 -0.75 -7.69 -2.33
CA ILE A 42 0.13 -6.89 -3.19
C ILE A 42 -0.71 -6.13 -4.23
N TYR A 43 -0.29 -4.92 -4.59
CA TYR A 43 -0.89 -4.20 -5.71
C TYR A 43 -0.61 -4.93 -7.02
N LYS A 44 -1.64 -5.09 -7.85
CA LYS A 44 -1.53 -5.73 -9.17
C LYS A 44 -0.40 -5.16 -10.02
N ARG A 45 -0.13 -3.85 -9.90
CA ARG A 45 0.97 -3.16 -10.61
C ARG A 45 2.36 -3.72 -10.30
N TYR A 46 2.58 -4.21 -9.07
CA TYR A 46 3.86 -4.77 -8.64
C TYR A 46 3.90 -6.30 -8.75
N HIS A 47 2.84 -6.92 -9.27
CA HIS A 47 2.71 -8.35 -9.36
C HIS A 47 2.88 -8.84 -10.81
N HIS A 48 3.70 -9.88 -11.02
CA HIS A 48 3.85 -10.51 -12.33
C HIS A 48 2.59 -11.29 -12.72
N LEU A 49 1.99 -10.97 -13.86
CA LEU A 49 0.77 -11.64 -14.34
C LEU A 49 1.04 -13.08 -14.83
N GLY A 50 -0.04 -13.86 -14.99
CA GLY A 50 0.02 -15.20 -15.59
C GLY A 50 0.27 -16.32 -14.57
N THR A 51 1.21 -17.22 -14.85
CA THR A 51 1.45 -18.41 -14.01
C THR A 51 1.84 -18.04 -12.59
N VAL A 52 2.67 -17.00 -12.41
CA VAL A 52 3.09 -16.52 -11.10
C VAL A 52 1.90 -15.99 -10.30
N GLU A 53 1.01 -15.21 -10.92
CA GLU A 53 -0.24 -14.74 -10.29
C GLU A 53 -1.08 -15.90 -9.77
N ARG A 54 -1.29 -16.92 -10.60
CA ARG A 54 -2.07 -18.11 -10.22
C ARG A 54 -1.44 -18.82 -9.03
N MET A 55 -0.11 -18.97 -9.02
CA MET A 55 0.61 -19.61 -7.93
C MET A 55 0.44 -18.86 -6.61
N VAL A 56 0.69 -17.54 -6.59
CA VAL A 56 0.60 -16.75 -5.35
C VAL A 56 -0.84 -16.64 -4.84
N ARG A 57 -1.84 -16.57 -5.73
CA ARG A 57 -3.26 -16.55 -5.34
C ARG A 57 -3.65 -17.87 -4.69
N ASN A 58 -3.16 -19.00 -5.21
CA ASN A 58 -3.36 -20.30 -4.60
C ASN A 58 -2.68 -20.41 -3.22
N MET A 59 -1.55 -19.72 -3.02
CA MET A 59 -0.89 -19.62 -1.71
C MET A 59 -1.62 -18.70 -0.73
N GLY A 60 -2.60 -17.90 -1.20
CA GLY A 60 -3.38 -16.99 -0.36
C GLY A 60 -2.98 -15.52 -0.43
N LEU A 61 -2.08 -15.12 -1.34
CA LEU A 61 -1.73 -13.72 -1.54
C LEU A 61 -2.91 -12.98 -2.17
N GLY A 62 -3.39 -11.94 -1.50
CA GLY A 62 -4.42 -11.05 -2.04
C GLY A 62 -3.87 -10.17 -3.17
N ILE A 63 -4.70 -9.90 -4.17
CA ILE A 63 -4.36 -8.96 -5.25
C ILE A 63 -5.20 -7.71 -5.05
N ILE A 64 -4.54 -6.58 -4.82
CA ILE A 64 -5.18 -5.26 -4.76
C ILE A 64 -5.23 -4.73 -6.19
N ASP A 65 -6.39 -4.87 -6.82
CA ASP A 65 -6.70 -4.26 -8.12
C ASP A 65 -7.45 -2.94 -7.91
N PHE A 66 -6.87 -2.05 -7.10
CA PHE A 66 -7.40 -0.72 -6.86
C PHE A 66 -6.53 0.32 -7.54
N TYR A 67 -7.13 1.03 -8.50
CA TYR A 67 -6.63 2.29 -9.02
C TYR A 67 -7.60 3.39 -8.59
N PRO A 68 -7.20 4.33 -7.72
CA PRO A 68 -7.99 5.54 -7.59
C PRO A 68 -8.00 6.22 -8.97
N ILE A 69 -9.19 6.39 -9.54
CA ILE A 69 -9.40 7.16 -10.80
C ILE A 69 -8.94 8.61 -10.61
N VAL A 70 -8.77 9.05 -9.36
CA VAL A 70 -8.30 10.37 -9.02
C VAL A 70 -6.77 10.41 -8.87
N SER A 71 -6.14 11.17 -9.77
CA SER A 71 -4.84 11.84 -9.58
C SER A 71 -3.54 11.05 -9.76
N LEU A 72 -3.51 10.01 -10.60
CA LEU A 72 -2.23 9.40 -11.04
C LEU A 72 -2.01 9.58 -12.55
N LEU A 73 -2.13 10.82 -13.03
CA LEU A 73 -1.55 11.21 -14.32
C LEU A 73 -0.03 11.30 -14.13
N SER A 74 0.70 10.28 -14.59
CA SER A 74 2.16 10.17 -14.43
C SER A 74 2.61 10.27 -12.96
N PRO A 75 2.35 9.23 -12.14
CA PRO A 75 2.79 9.24 -10.75
C PRO A 75 4.30 9.49 -10.64
N PRO A 76 4.73 10.43 -9.80
CA PRO A 76 6.15 10.78 -9.63
C PRO A 76 7.00 9.59 -9.17
N TRP A 77 6.41 8.60 -8.48
CA TRP A 77 7.12 7.39 -8.06
C TRP A 77 7.38 6.39 -9.22
N HIS A 78 6.99 6.74 -10.46
CA HIS A 78 7.37 6.06 -11.69
C HIS A 78 8.45 6.82 -12.48
N THR A 79 9.01 7.91 -11.94
CA THR A 79 10.14 8.63 -12.57
C THR A 79 11.50 7.96 -12.30
N TYR A 80 11.49 6.68 -11.88
CA TYR A 80 12.71 5.88 -11.92
C TYR A 80 13.09 5.65 -13.39
N GLU A 81 14.39 5.72 -13.67
CA GLU A 81 14.94 5.45 -14.98
C GLU A 81 14.41 4.08 -15.49
N GLY A 82 13.75 4.08 -16.65
CA GLY A 82 13.13 2.89 -17.26
C GLY A 82 11.61 2.70 -17.03
N TYR A 83 10.95 3.52 -16.21
CA TYR A 83 9.51 3.40 -15.91
C TYR A 83 8.68 4.63 -16.31
N VAL A 84 9.15 5.38 -17.32
CA VAL A 84 8.56 6.64 -17.77
C VAL A 84 7.13 6.42 -18.28
N SER A 85 6.16 7.01 -17.58
CA SER A 85 4.77 7.11 -18.05
C SER A 85 4.62 8.41 -18.85
N GLU A 86 4.87 8.33 -20.16
CA GLU A 86 4.66 9.46 -21.07
C GLU A 86 3.16 9.76 -21.25
N VAL A 87 2.78 11.03 -21.10
CA VAL A 87 1.46 11.52 -21.46
C VAL A 87 1.61 12.34 -22.74
N LYS A 88 1.15 11.80 -23.88
CA LYS A 88 1.30 12.46 -25.18
C LYS A 88 0.58 13.80 -25.21
N GLY A 89 1.28 14.82 -25.69
CA GLY A 89 0.76 16.18 -25.73
C GLY A 89 0.61 16.79 -24.33
N ALA A 90 1.36 16.33 -23.34
CA ALA A 90 1.46 17.03 -22.07
C ALA A 90 2.93 17.25 -21.70
N ASP A 91 3.24 18.47 -21.27
CA ASP A 91 4.55 18.82 -20.73
C ASP A 91 4.48 18.83 -19.20
N LEU A 92 5.44 18.17 -18.55
CA LEU A 92 5.56 18.12 -17.09
C LEU A 92 6.76 18.97 -16.65
N ASN A 93 6.50 19.98 -15.82
CA ASN A 93 7.53 20.72 -15.11
C ASN A 93 7.47 20.41 -13.61
N ILE A 94 8.62 20.14 -13.01
CA ILE A 94 8.74 19.94 -11.56
C ILE A 94 9.69 21.00 -11.00
N LYS A 95 9.22 21.78 -10.03
CA LYS A 95 10.00 22.80 -9.34
C LYS A 95 9.99 22.56 -7.84
N PHE A 96 11.16 22.62 -7.21
CA PHE A 96 11.29 22.55 -5.76
C PHE A 96 11.44 23.95 -5.17
N THR A 97 10.67 24.25 -4.14
CA THR A 97 10.69 25.53 -3.41
C THR A 97 10.68 25.29 -1.91
N TRP A 98 11.01 26.31 -1.12
CA TRP A 98 10.92 26.25 0.35
C TRP A 98 9.85 27.23 0.83
N GLU A 99 8.83 26.72 1.51
CA GLU A 99 7.74 27.51 2.10
C GLU A 99 7.65 27.17 3.59
N ASN A 100 7.73 28.18 4.47
CA ASN A 100 7.66 28.00 5.93
C ASN A 100 8.65 26.95 6.49
N GLY A 101 9.86 26.88 5.92
CA GLY A 101 10.89 25.91 6.32
C GLY A 101 10.62 24.47 5.88
N ARG A 102 9.62 24.23 5.02
CA ARG A 102 9.34 22.93 4.41
C ARG A 102 9.63 22.97 2.92
N MET A 103 10.22 21.90 2.40
CA MET A 103 10.38 21.74 0.96
C MET A 103 9.01 21.41 0.35
N VAL A 104 8.63 22.18 -0.67
CA VAL A 104 7.40 22.00 -1.46
C VAL A 104 7.79 21.69 -2.90
N GLU A 105 7.28 20.58 -3.40
CA GLU A 105 7.38 20.18 -4.80
C GLU A 105 6.15 20.69 -5.55
N ILE A 106 6.36 21.47 -6.60
CA ILE A 106 5.29 21.99 -7.46
C ILE A 106 5.40 21.26 -8.79
N ARG A 107 4.36 20.51 -9.15
CA ARG A 107 4.23 19.83 -10.44
C ARG A 107 3.23 20.58 -11.30
N THR A 108 3.64 20.97 -12.49
CA THR A 108 2.77 21.63 -13.46
C THR A 108 2.64 20.76 -14.69
N TYR A 109 1.39 20.48 -15.08
CA TYR A 109 1.03 19.75 -16.27
C TYR A 109 0.43 20.74 -17.27
N GLU A 110 1.12 20.96 -18.38
CA GLU A 110 0.61 21.74 -19.50
C GLU A 110 0.02 20.79 -20.53
N THR A 111 -1.23 21.00 -20.92
CA THR A 111 -1.93 20.16 -21.89
C THR A 111 -2.66 21.03 -22.93
N PRO A 112 -3.06 20.49 -24.10
CA PRO A 112 -3.83 21.23 -25.10
C PRO A 112 -5.14 21.83 -24.59
N VAL A 113 -5.69 21.28 -23.50
CA VAL A 113 -6.96 21.73 -22.91
C VAL A 113 -6.76 22.66 -21.72
N GLY A 114 -5.53 22.90 -21.28
CA GLY A 114 -5.21 23.80 -20.18
C GLY A 114 -4.03 23.36 -19.32
N VAL A 115 -3.80 24.13 -18.26
CA VAL A 115 -2.69 23.94 -17.33
C VAL A 115 -3.23 23.64 -15.94
N ILE A 116 -2.65 22.64 -15.27
CA ILE A 116 -2.97 22.28 -13.88
C ILE A 116 -1.67 22.21 -13.09
N SER A 117 -1.68 22.77 -11.87
CA SER A 117 -0.55 22.68 -10.95
C SER A 117 -0.95 21.93 -9.69
N GLN A 118 -0.02 21.15 -9.14
CA GLN A 118 -0.16 20.40 -7.91
C GLN A 118 0.98 20.78 -6.98
N HIS A 119 0.65 21.18 -5.74
CA HIS A 119 1.63 21.48 -4.71
C HIS A 119 1.70 20.31 -3.73
N LEU A 120 2.88 19.72 -3.58
CA LEU A 120 3.13 18.58 -2.71
C LEU A 120 4.13 18.93 -1.62
N SER A 121 3.88 18.41 -0.43
CA SER A 121 4.88 18.37 0.65
C SER A 121 5.09 16.95 1.13
N LYS A 122 6.25 16.68 1.70
CA LYS A 122 6.53 15.40 2.37
C LYS A 122 5.96 15.41 3.78
N ASP A 123 5.27 14.33 4.13
CA ASP A 123 4.94 14.02 5.51
C ASP A 123 6.24 13.82 6.29
N PRO A 124 6.42 14.53 7.42
CA PRO A 124 7.67 14.48 8.17
C PRO A 124 7.89 13.17 8.94
N ILE A 125 6.87 12.32 9.09
CA ILE A 125 6.93 11.10 9.92
C ILE A 125 7.11 9.84 9.05
N TYR A 126 6.40 9.76 7.94
CA TYR A 126 6.27 8.60 7.06
C TYR A 126 6.82 8.85 5.65
N GLY A 127 7.17 10.10 5.30
CA GLY A 127 7.76 10.45 3.99
C GLY A 127 6.78 10.36 2.81
N SER A 128 5.48 10.24 3.08
CA SER A 128 4.42 10.21 2.07
C SER A 128 4.16 11.59 1.46
N ASP A 129 3.65 11.63 0.23
CA ASP A 129 3.30 12.88 -0.46
C ASP A 129 1.94 13.38 0.02
N TRP A 130 1.86 14.63 0.46
CA TRP A 130 0.62 15.33 0.80
C TRP A 130 0.32 16.39 -0.25
N VAL A 131 -0.87 16.36 -0.84
CA VAL A 131 -1.34 17.36 -1.81
C VAL A 131 -1.94 18.53 -1.04
N ASN A 132 -1.24 19.67 -1.05
CA ASN A 132 -1.63 20.86 -0.30
C ASN A 132 -2.62 21.75 -1.08
N LYS A 133 -2.56 21.73 -2.42
CA LYS A 133 -3.37 22.60 -3.28
C LYS A 133 -3.47 22.07 -4.72
N TYR A 134 -4.63 22.33 -5.33
CA TYR A 134 -4.91 22.27 -6.77
C TYR A 134 -5.01 23.69 -7.36
#